data_AF-A0AAU4KAF9-F1
#
_entry.id   AF-A0AAU4KAF9-F1
#
_cell.length_a   1.000
_cell.length_b   1.000
_cell.length_c   1.000
_cell.angle_alpha   90.00
_cell.angle_beta   90.00
_cell.angle_gamma   90.00
#
_symmetry.space_group_name_H-M   'P 1'
#
loop_
_entity.id
_entity.type
_entity.pdbx_description
1 polymer ?
#
loop_
_entity_poly.entity_id
_entity_poly.type
_entity_poly.pdbx_seq_one_letter_code
_entity_poly.pdbx_strand_id
1 'polypeptide(L)'
;MSPLPASIPALVRTRVRAAVRRPARLTPEEAEARTLLLRLCSLLLQYPDAELTTARPVLTAAVGALPPSPAAEDLAAFTAWLTGEEPDALERHYVEMFDLRRKSSLYLTYYLHGDTRRRGMALLTLNQRYKAAGWDTDGGELPDHLPVVLEFAALTGTGAGEAPLRQHRRGLELIHRALSDADSPYRRVLGALLTLLPPPTEADRAAVAQLVAEGPPNEDVGLDPYGTYGEGEFAPPGTFVPPIPAPPTRVPPRPTSRTEGPR
;
A
#
# COMPACT_ATOMS: atom_id res chain seq x y z
N MET A 1 13.81 -6.42 62.41
CA MET A 1 12.64 -6.37 61.51
C MET A 1 12.32 -4.92 61.25
N SER A 2 12.90 -4.34 60.19
CA SER A 2 12.61 -2.95 59.80
C SER A 2 11.53 -2.99 58.70
N PRO A 3 10.35 -2.39 58.90
CA PRO A 3 9.31 -2.39 57.89
C PRO A 3 9.69 -1.38 56.80
N LEU A 4 9.55 -1.83 55.55
CA LEU A 4 9.62 -1.01 54.34
C LEU A 4 8.71 0.22 54.46
N PRO A 5 9.12 1.43 54.03
CA PRO A 5 8.19 2.53 53.88
C PRO A 5 7.24 2.25 52.70
N ALA A 6 5.95 2.28 53.02
CA ALA A 6 4.85 2.06 52.11
C ALA A 6 4.56 3.29 51.24
N SER A 7 4.18 2.99 50.00
CA SER A 7 3.34 3.79 49.12
C SER A 7 3.92 5.08 48.52
N ILE A 8 4.28 4.99 47.24
CA ILE A 8 4.37 6.14 46.35
C ILE A 8 2.95 6.74 46.21
N PRO A 9 2.74 8.04 46.46
CA PRO A 9 1.44 8.69 46.34
C PRO A 9 0.82 8.49 44.96
N ALA A 10 -0.50 8.31 44.89
CA ALA A 10 -1.22 8.10 43.63
C ALA A 10 -0.91 9.17 42.57
N LEU A 11 -0.77 10.43 42.98
CA LEU A 11 -0.35 11.56 42.12
C LEU A 11 1.02 11.36 41.47
N VAL A 12 1.97 10.78 42.20
CA VAL A 12 3.32 10.47 41.69
C VAL A 12 3.24 9.27 40.74
N ARG A 13 2.43 8.25 41.05
CA ARG A 13 2.16 7.12 40.12
C ARG A 13 1.49 7.59 38.82
N THR A 14 0.57 8.55 38.89
CA THR A 14 -0.11 9.11 37.72
C THR A 14 0.85 9.95 36.87
N ARG A 15 1.73 10.75 37.48
CA ARG A 15 2.77 11.51 36.75
C ARG A 15 3.83 10.60 36.14
N VAL A 16 4.27 9.56 36.85
CA VAL A 16 5.21 8.56 36.31
C VAL A 16 4.55 7.76 35.17
N ARG A 17 3.29 7.34 35.29
CA ARG A 17 2.55 6.68 34.19
C ARG A 17 2.33 7.59 32.98
N ALA A 18 2.10 8.88 33.19
CA ALA A 18 1.95 9.86 32.12
C ALA A 18 3.29 10.17 31.42
N ALA A 19 4.40 10.19 32.17
CA ALA A 19 5.74 10.38 31.62
C ALA A 19 6.26 9.14 30.87
N VAL A 20 5.95 7.93 31.34
CA VAL A 20 6.31 6.65 30.68
C VAL A 20 5.52 6.40 29.39
N ARG A 21 4.38 7.09 29.17
CA ARG A 21 3.51 6.91 28.01
C ARG A 21 3.70 7.91 26.87
N ARG A 22 4.51 8.96 27.04
CA ARG A 22 4.76 9.88 25.94
C ARG A 22 5.93 9.31 25.14
N PRO A 23 5.73 8.88 23.88
CA PRO A 23 6.86 8.50 23.05
C PRO A 23 7.84 9.67 23.06
N ALA A 24 9.12 9.37 23.30
CA ALA A 24 10.17 10.38 23.25
C ALA A 24 10.04 11.11 21.91
N ARG A 25 9.98 12.45 21.95
CA ARG A 25 9.97 13.22 20.71
C ARG A 25 11.32 13.00 20.04
N LEU A 26 11.29 12.62 18.77
CA LEU A 26 12.50 12.52 17.97
C LEU A 26 13.23 13.87 17.95
N THR A 27 14.55 13.84 17.93
CA THR A 27 15.36 15.00 17.60
C THR A 27 15.10 15.42 16.15
N PRO A 28 15.40 16.67 15.75
CA PRO A 28 15.28 17.09 14.36
C PRO A 28 16.06 16.19 13.39
N GLU A 29 17.29 15.81 13.75
CA GLU A 29 18.14 14.92 12.96
C GLU A 29 17.53 13.50 12.82
N GLU A 30 16.98 12.95 13.90
CA GLU A 30 16.28 11.66 13.85
C GLU A 30 15.02 11.73 12.97
N ALA A 31 14.29 12.85 13.01
CA ALA A 31 13.10 13.05 12.18
C ALA A 31 13.47 13.19 10.68
N GLU A 32 14.56 13.88 10.37
CA GLU A 32 15.09 14.00 9.00
C GLU A 32 15.58 12.65 8.47
N ALA A 33 16.38 11.92 9.24
CA ALA A 33 16.86 10.58 8.86
C ALA A 33 15.69 9.61 8.63
N ARG A 34 14.66 9.67 9.49
CA ARG A 34 13.45 8.87 9.34
C ARG A 34 12.65 9.24 8.10
N THR A 35 12.54 10.53 7.79
CA THR A 35 11.87 11.02 6.58
C THR A 35 12.60 10.57 5.32
N LEU A 36 13.94 10.66 5.33
CA LEU A 36 14.77 10.15 4.24
C LEU A 36 14.59 8.64 4.05
N LEU A 37 14.57 7.87 5.14
CA LEU A 37 14.35 6.42 5.09
C LEU A 37 12.99 6.07 4.47
N LEU A 38 11.91 6.77 4.85
CA LEU A 38 10.58 6.58 4.26
C LEU A 38 10.57 6.89 2.76
N ARG A 39 11.22 7.98 2.34
CA ARG A 39 11.34 8.35 0.91
C ARG A 39 12.12 7.32 0.12
N LEU A 40 13.24 6.84 0.66
CA LEU A 40 14.04 5.79 0.03
C LEU A 40 13.25 4.48 -0.09
N CYS A 41 12.54 4.06 0.97
CA CYS A 41 11.67 2.90 0.90
C CYS A 41 10.56 3.08 -0.15
N SER A 42 9.98 4.28 -0.28
CA SER A 42 8.97 4.58 -1.29
C SER A 42 9.55 4.38 -2.70
N LEU A 43 10.68 5.01 -3.01
CA LEU A 43 11.34 4.93 -4.32
C LEU A 43 11.80 3.51 -4.67
N LEU A 44 12.41 2.80 -3.71
CA LEU A 44 12.94 1.46 -3.91
C LEU A 44 11.84 0.38 -4.04
N LEU A 45 10.57 0.73 -3.77
CA LEU A 45 9.41 -0.14 -3.98
C LEU A 45 8.58 0.26 -5.21
N GLN A 46 9.03 1.23 -6.01
CA GLN A 46 8.40 1.52 -7.30
C GLN A 46 8.87 0.54 -8.38
N TYR A 47 8.09 0.46 -9.45
CA TYR A 47 8.47 -0.29 -10.64
C TYR A 47 9.82 0.23 -11.16
N PRO A 48 10.81 -0.64 -11.46
CA PRO A 48 12.17 -0.24 -11.81
C PRO A 48 12.31 0.20 -13.26
N ASP A 49 11.60 1.27 -13.62
CA ASP A 49 11.65 1.87 -14.95
C ASP A 49 13.01 2.52 -15.29
N ALA A 50 13.07 3.16 -16.46
CA ALA A 50 14.26 3.85 -16.94
C ALA A 50 14.68 5.02 -16.02
N GLU A 51 13.72 5.70 -15.38
CA GLU A 51 14.00 6.81 -14.47
C GLU A 51 14.66 6.28 -13.18
N LEU A 52 14.07 5.26 -12.56
CA LEU A 52 14.64 4.64 -11.36
C LEU A 52 16.00 4.00 -11.66
N THR A 53 16.14 3.40 -12.84
CA THR A 53 17.43 2.85 -13.31
C THR A 53 18.50 3.92 -13.44
N THR A 54 18.16 5.09 -13.98
CA THR A 54 19.08 6.23 -14.07
C THR A 54 19.41 6.80 -12.69
N ALA A 55 18.46 6.74 -11.75
CA ALA A 55 18.62 7.24 -10.39
C ALA A 55 19.46 6.35 -9.46
N ARG A 56 19.84 5.13 -9.84
CA ARG A 56 20.58 4.17 -8.99
C ARG A 56 21.81 4.77 -8.27
N PRO A 57 22.68 5.56 -8.92
CA PRO A 57 23.83 6.17 -8.23
C PRO A 57 23.39 7.16 -7.13
N VAL A 58 22.35 7.96 -7.41
CA VAL A 58 21.79 8.94 -6.46
C VAL A 58 21.14 8.22 -5.28
N LEU A 59 20.38 7.16 -5.53
CA LEU A 59 19.76 6.35 -4.48
C LEU A 59 20.80 5.67 -3.59
N THR A 60 21.85 5.11 -4.18
CA THR A 60 22.96 4.50 -3.43
C THR A 60 23.67 5.52 -2.54
N ALA A 61 23.95 6.72 -3.07
CA ALA A 61 24.55 7.79 -2.29
C ALA A 61 23.64 8.28 -1.16
N ALA A 62 22.33 8.42 -1.43
CA ALA A 62 21.35 8.82 -0.43
C ALA A 62 21.19 7.79 0.70
N VAL A 63 21.23 6.49 0.38
CA VAL A 63 21.29 5.42 1.38
C VAL A 63 22.58 5.51 2.20
N GLY A 64 23.72 5.78 1.57
CA GLY A 64 25.01 5.96 2.26
C GLY A 64 25.06 7.18 3.19
N ALA A 65 24.14 8.14 3.03
CA ALA A 65 24.01 9.29 3.92
C ALA A 65 23.13 9.03 5.15
N LEU A 66 22.45 7.88 5.23
CA LEU A 66 21.68 7.51 6.41
C LEU A 66 22.60 7.25 7.62
N PRO A 67 22.19 7.63 8.84
CA PRO A 67 22.90 7.23 10.05
C PRO A 67 23.02 5.70 10.17
N PRO A 68 24.15 5.18 10.70
CA PRO A 68 24.36 3.74 10.86
C PRO A 68 23.22 3.09 11.65
N SER A 69 22.55 2.12 11.05
CA SER A 69 21.44 1.37 11.63
C SER A 69 21.21 0.08 10.84
N PRO A 70 20.54 -0.94 11.43
CA PRO A 70 20.18 -2.14 10.70
C PRO A 70 19.35 -1.86 9.43
N ALA A 71 18.50 -0.83 9.48
CA ALA A 71 17.71 -0.42 8.32
C ALA A 71 18.56 0.20 7.21
N ALA A 72 19.58 1.00 7.56
CA ALA A 72 20.53 1.53 6.58
C ALA A 72 21.37 0.41 5.94
N GLU A 73 21.78 -0.61 6.72
CA GLU A 73 22.49 -1.79 6.20
C GLU A 73 21.63 -2.60 5.23
N ASP A 74 20.35 -2.83 5.57
CA ASP A 74 19.39 -3.50 4.68
C ASP A 74 19.21 -2.74 3.36
N LEU A 75 19.01 -1.43 3.42
CA LEU A 75 18.87 -0.60 2.22
C LEU A 75 20.16 -0.57 1.40
N ALA A 76 21.34 -0.49 2.04
CA ALA A 76 22.62 -0.48 1.34
C ALA A 76 22.86 -1.80 0.59
N ALA A 77 22.51 -2.91 1.23
CA ALA A 77 22.61 -4.23 0.62
C ALA A 77 21.58 -4.39 -0.52
N PHE A 78 20.39 -3.78 -0.41
CA PHE A 78 19.42 -3.73 -1.52
C PHE A 78 19.91 -2.89 -2.69
N THR A 79 20.43 -1.68 -2.46
CA THR A 79 20.92 -0.81 -3.55
C THR A 79 22.15 -1.38 -4.25
N ALA A 80 22.99 -2.14 -3.53
CA ALA A 80 24.09 -2.89 -4.14
C ALA A 80 23.58 -3.96 -5.12
N TRP A 81 22.55 -4.72 -4.74
CA TRP A 81 21.87 -5.67 -5.64
C TRP A 81 21.22 -4.94 -6.82
N LEU A 82 20.43 -3.89 -6.55
CA LEU A 82 19.74 -3.10 -7.57
C LEU A 82 20.71 -2.54 -8.62
N THR A 83 21.91 -2.14 -8.21
CA THR A 83 22.95 -1.60 -9.12
C THR A 83 23.67 -2.69 -9.89
N GLY A 84 23.76 -3.91 -9.35
CA GLY A 84 24.43 -5.04 -10.01
C GLY A 84 23.58 -5.77 -11.04
N GLU A 85 22.26 -5.59 -11.03
CA GLU A 85 21.34 -6.29 -11.94
C GLU A 85 21.03 -5.50 -13.22
N GLU A 86 20.79 -6.24 -14.30
CA GLU A 86 20.33 -5.68 -15.57
C GLU A 86 18.88 -5.14 -15.45
N PRO A 87 18.53 -4.01 -16.11
CA PRO A 87 17.20 -3.41 -16.01
C PRO A 87 16.05 -4.39 -16.29
N ASP A 88 16.12 -5.14 -17.38
CA ASP A 88 15.09 -6.14 -17.75
C ASP A 88 14.96 -7.27 -16.72
N ALA A 89 16.02 -7.58 -15.97
CA ALA A 89 15.97 -8.56 -14.90
C ALA A 89 15.25 -8.01 -13.67
N LEU A 90 15.47 -6.74 -13.33
CA LEU A 90 14.76 -6.06 -12.26
C LEU A 90 13.28 -5.93 -12.55
N GLU A 91 12.90 -5.52 -13.76
CA GLU A 91 11.50 -5.41 -14.17
C GLU A 91 10.78 -6.76 -14.03
N ARG A 92 11.38 -7.84 -14.53
CA ARG A 92 10.84 -9.20 -14.39
C ARG A 92 10.72 -9.61 -12.92
N HIS A 93 11.75 -9.34 -12.12
CA HIS A 93 11.75 -9.69 -10.69
C HIS A 93 10.67 -8.90 -9.93
N TYR A 94 10.48 -7.61 -10.24
CA TYR A 94 9.42 -6.78 -9.67
C TYR A 94 8.04 -7.37 -9.96
N VAL A 95 7.74 -7.64 -11.24
CA VAL A 95 6.46 -8.22 -11.67
C VAL A 95 6.22 -9.59 -11.00
N GLU A 96 7.25 -10.44 -10.95
CA GLU A 96 7.17 -11.73 -10.28
C GLU A 96 6.83 -11.59 -8.79
N MET A 97 7.44 -10.61 -8.11
CA MET A 97 7.28 -10.44 -6.67
C MET A 97 5.98 -9.72 -6.31
N PHE A 98 5.56 -8.70 -7.04
CA PHE A 98 4.49 -7.80 -6.59
C PHE A 98 3.18 -7.96 -7.38
N ASP A 99 3.25 -8.28 -8.67
CA ASP A 99 2.07 -8.30 -9.54
C ASP A 99 1.50 -9.70 -9.69
N LEU A 100 2.36 -10.71 -9.81
CA LEU A 100 1.94 -12.10 -10.00
C LEU A 100 1.63 -12.84 -8.68
N ARG A 101 2.09 -12.31 -7.54
CA ARG A 101 1.96 -12.93 -6.23
C ARG A 101 1.05 -12.12 -5.31
N ARG A 102 -0.18 -12.61 -5.12
CA ARG A 102 -1.16 -11.99 -4.21
C ARG A 102 -0.66 -11.77 -2.77
N LYS A 103 0.23 -12.65 -2.28
CA LYS A 103 0.77 -12.60 -0.90
C LYS A 103 1.77 -11.47 -0.66
N SER A 104 2.31 -10.87 -1.72
CA SER A 104 3.31 -9.80 -1.66
C SER A 104 2.86 -8.52 -2.37
N SER A 105 1.63 -8.46 -2.88
CA SER A 105 1.04 -7.25 -3.48
C SER A 105 1.23 -6.01 -2.59
N LEU A 106 1.53 -4.86 -3.19
CA LEU A 106 1.81 -3.61 -2.48
C LEU A 106 0.56 -2.79 -2.12
N TYR A 107 -0.65 -3.29 -2.39
CA TYR A 107 -1.91 -2.60 -2.06
C TYR A 107 -2.39 -2.97 -0.66
N LEU A 108 -2.22 -2.07 0.32
CA LEU A 108 -2.35 -2.39 1.74
C LEU A 108 -3.78 -2.73 2.19
N THR A 109 -4.81 -2.19 1.54
CA THR A 109 -6.20 -2.45 1.93
C THR A 109 -6.64 -3.86 1.56
N TYR A 110 -5.99 -4.47 0.56
CA TYR A 110 -6.24 -5.85 0.13
C TYR A 110 -6.08 -6.83 1.30
N TYR A 111 -5.05 -6.71 2.13
CA TYR A 111 -4.83 -7.64 3.24
C TYR A 111 -5.91 -7.61 4.33
N LEU A 112 -6.60 -6.48 4.51
CA LEU A 112 -7.65 -6.34 5.53
C LEU A 112 -9.05 -6.62 5.00
N HIS A 113 -9.27 -6.36 3.72
CA HIS A 113 -10.63 -6.34 3.15
C HIS A 113 -10.78 -7.21 1.91
N GLY A 114 -9.68 -7.76 1.37
CA GLY A 114 -9.60 -8.39 0.05
C GLY A 114 -10.33 -7.59 -1.02
N ASP A 115 -10.89 -8.26 -2.01
CA ASP A 115 -11.64 -7.61 -3.09
C ASP A 115 -13.12 -7.48 -2.77
N THR A 116 -13.42 -6.90 -1.61
CA THR A 116 -14.79 -6.65 -1.14
C THR A 116 -15.19 -5.18 -1.29
N ARG A 117 -16.49 -4.88 -1.25
CA ARG A 117 -17.01 -3.50 -1.11
C ARG A 117 -16.37 -2.71 0.05
N ARG A 118 -15.93 -3.40 1.13
CA ARG A 118 -15.26 -2.77 2.27
C ARG A 118 -13.89 -2.18 1.88
N ARG A 119 -13.22 -2.76 0.88
CA ARG A 119 -11.98 -2.21 0.32
C ARG A 119 -12.22 -0.84 -0.29
N GLY A 120 -13.30 -0.66 -1.06
CA GLY A 120 -13.68 0.64 -1.62
C GLY A 120 -13.85 1.74 -0.57
N MET A 121 -14.48 1.42 0.57
CA MET A 121 -14.62 2.37 1.68
C MET A 121 -13.29 2.69 2.37
N ALA A 122 -12.38 1.72 2.46
CA ALA A 122 -11.04 1.94 3.00
C ALA A 122 -10.20 2.86 2.10
N LEU A 123 -10.28 2.67 0.77
CA LEU A 123 -9.63 3.55 -0.21
C LEU A 123 -10.14 4.99 -0.11
N LEU A 124 -11.47 5.17 -0.02
CA LEU A 124 -12.07 6.50 0.16
C LEU A 124 -11.59 7.17 1.45
N THR A 125 -11.55 6.41 2.55
CA THR A 125 -11.06 6.90 3.85
C THR A 125 -9.60 7.37 3.76
N LEU A 126 -8.76 6.63 3.05
CA LEU A 126 -7.35 6.97 2.86
C LEU A 126 -7.17 8.21 1.98
N ASN A 127 -7.94 8.32 0.89
CA ASN A 127 -7.95 9.52 0.05
C ASN A 127 -8.41 10.78 0.81
N GLN A 128 -9.45 10.65 1.65
CA GLN A 128 -9.90 11.75 2.51
C GLN A 128 -8.80 12.18 3.49
N ARG A 129 -8.02 11.23 4.03
CA ARG A 129 -6.88 11.54 4.88
C ARG A 129 -5.80 12.32 4.14
N TYR A 130 -5.48 11.96 2.89
CA TYR A 130 -4.49 12.68 2.07
C TYR A 130 -4.94 14.11 1.82
N LYS A 131 -6.20 14.30 1.41
CA LYS A 131 -6.80 15.63 1.20
C LYS A 131 -6.82 16.47 2.47
N ALA A 132 -7.14 15.87 3.62
CA ALA A 132 -7.13 16.57 4.91
C ALA A 132 -5.72 17.06 5.31
N ALA A 133 -4.66 16.43 4.79
CA ALA A 133 -3.29 16.90 4.95
C ALA A 133 -2.83 17.87 3.84
N GLY A 134 -3.73 18.25 2.92
CA GLY A 134 -3.40 19.12 1.79
C GLY A 134 -2.64 18.43 0.66
N TRP A 135 -2.61 17.09 0.64
CA TRP A 135 -1.98 16.32 -0.43
C TRP A 135 -3.02 15.83 -1.43
N ASP A 136 -2.85 16.22 -2.69
CA ASP A 136 -3.62 15.69 -3.80
C ASP A 136 -2.74 14.73 -4.59
N THR A 137 -3.14 13.47 -4.66
CA THR A 137 -2.45 12.47 -5.46
C THR A 137 -2.87 12.67 -6.91
N ASP A 138 -1.93 12.79 -7.85
CA ASP A 138 -2.18 13.04 -9.28
C ASP A 138 -2.99 11.93 -10.00
N GLY A 139 -3.50 10.94 -9.26
CA GLY A 139 -4.42 9.91 -9.74
C GLY A 139 -3.76 8.74 -10.45
N GLY A 140 -2.42 8.73 -10.57
CA GLY A 140 -1.68 7.67 -11.26
C GLY A 140 -1.71 6.32 -10.55
N GLU A 141 -1.82 6.30 -9.22
CA GLU A 141 -1.88 5.09 -8.40
C GLU A 141 -3.00 5.15 -7.36
N LEU A 142 -3.45 3.98 -6.90
CA LEU A 142 -4.42 3.90 -5.81
C LEU A 142 -3.83 4.43 -4.50
N PRO A 143 -4.66 5.05 -3.64
CA PRO A 143 -4.15 5.67 -2.41
C PRO A 143 -3.55 4.65 -1.42
N ASP A 144 -3.84 3.36 -1.55
CA ASP A 144 -3.28 2.33 -0.67
C ASP A 144 -2.05 1.61 -1.23
N HIS A 145 -1.54 2.03 -2.39
CA HIS A 145 -0.27 1.55 -2.91
C HIS A 145 0.86 1.94 -1.95
N LEU A 146 1.66 0.98 -1.48
CA LEU A 146 2.63 1.20 -0.40
C LEU A 146 3.60 2.37 -0.67
N PRO A 147 4.21 2.53 -1.86
CA PRO A 147 4.99 3.73 -2.19
C PRO A 147 4.27 5.07 -1.95
N VAL A 148 2.98 5.16 -2.31
CA VAL A 148 2.12 6.34 -2.09
C VAL A 148 1.92 6.58 -0.59
N VAL A 149 1.67 5.52 0.17
CA VAL A 149 1.51 5.60 1.63
C VAL A 149 2.80 6.04 2.32
N LEU A 150 3.96 5.60 1.82
CA LEU A 150 5.27 5.99 2.33
C LEU A 150 5.62 7.45 2.02
N GLU A 151 5.27 7.92 0.82
CA GLU A 151 5.42 9.33 0.44
C GLU A 151 4.57 10.23 1.34
N PHE A 152 3.30 9.86 1.57
CA PHE A 152 2.44 10.55 2.52
C PHE A 152 3.04 10.59 3.93
N ALA A 153 3.58 9.46 4.40
CA ALA A 153 4.20 9.36 5.71
C ALA A 153 5.44 10.26 5.82
N ALA A 154 6.26 10.33 4.77
CA ALA A 154 7.41 11.22 4.70
C ALA A 154 7.01 12.70 4.67
N LEU A 155 5.91 13.05 3.99
CA LEU A 155 5.41 14.43 3.90
C LEU A 155 4.87 14.93 5.25
N THR A 156 4.09 14.11 5.93
CA THR A 156 3.29 14.51 7.10
C THR A 156 3.95 14.16 8.44
N GLY A 157 5.04 13.40 8.41
CA GLY A 157 5.91 13.11 9.53
C GLY A 157 5.36 12.11 10.55
N THR A 158 6.11 11.96 11.64
CA THR A 158 5.82 10.98 12.68
C THR A 158 4.49 11.27 13.38
N GLY A 159 3.57 10.32 13.35
CA GLY A 159 2.23 10.49 13.92
C GLY A 159 1.16 10.19 12.88
N ALA A 160 0.44 11.22 12.42
CA ALA A 160 -0.67 11.07 11.47
C ALA A 160 -0.24 10.46 10.13
N GLY A 161 0.97 10.79 9.66
CA GLY A 161 1.51 10.29 8.41
C GLY A 161 1.71 8.79 8.35
N GLU A 162 2.30 8.26 9.39
CA GLU A 162 2.56 6.82 9.52
C GLU A 162 1.38 6.03 10.10
N ALA A 163 0.28 6.71 10.46
CA ALA A 163 -0.88 6.02 10.99
C ALA A 163 -1.49 4.97 10.03
N PRO A 164 -1.53 5.17 8.69
CA PRO A 164 -1.90 4.11 7.76
C PRO A 164 -0.92 2.94 7.82
N LEU A 165 0.40 3.18 7.85
CA LEU A 165 1.40 2.10 7.95
C LEU A 165 1.19 1.25 9.21
N ARG A 166 0.88 1.88 10.35
CA ARG A 166 0.55 1.16 11.60
C ARG A 166 -0.77 0.40 11.50
N GLN A 167 -1.79 0.99 10.89
CA GLN A 167 -3.09 0.34 10.67
C GLN A 167 -2.97 -0.91 9.79
N HIS A 168 -2.05 -0.87 8.81
CA HIS A 168 -1.80 -1.95 7.87
C HIS A 168 -0.57 -2.81 8.23
N ARG A 169 -0.09 -2.76 9.49
CA ARG A 169 1.10 -3.50 9.96
C ARG A 169 1.05 -4.98 9.60
N ARG A 170 -0.11 -5.62 9.72
CA ARG A 170 -0.31 -7.04 9.40
C ARG A 170 -0.05 -7.36 7.93
N GLY A 171 -0.50 -6.50 7.02
CA GLY A 171 -0.20 -6.63 5.59
C GLY A 171 1.28 -6.47 5.30
N LEU A 172 1.94 -5.49 5.93
CA LEU A 172 3.39 -5.29 5.79
C LEU A 172 4.21 -6.51 6.26
N GLU A 173 3.82 -7.14 7.37
CA GLU A 173 4.48 -8.36 7.84
C GLU A 173 4.26 -9.56 6.92
N LEU A 174 3.08 -9.67 6.31
CA LEU A 174 2.83 -10.69 5.30
C LEU A 174 3.66 -10.51 4.04
N ILE A 175 3.74 -9.28 3.54
CA ILE A 175 4.59 -8.96 2.39
C ILE A 175 6.04 -9.31 2.73
N HIS A 176 6.55 -8.87 3.88
CA HIS A 176 7.91 -9.16 4.33
C HIS A 176 8.18 -10.67 4.44
N ARG A 177 7.23 -11.44 5.00
CA ARG A 177 7.33 -12.89 5.09
C ARG A 177 7.32 -13.56 3.71
N ALA A 178 6.40 -13.17 2.84
CA ALA A 178 6.30 -13.72 1.48
C ALA A 178 7.57 -13.45 0.66
N LEU A 179 8.16 -12.25 0.80
CA LEU A 179 9.44 -11.91 0.18
C LEU A 179 10.61 -12.69 0.79
N SER A 180 10.56 -12.96 2.10
CA SER A 180 11.57 -13.79 2.78
C SER A 180 11.50 -15.26 2.36
N ASP A 181 10.30 -15.82 2.28
CA ASP A 181 10.07 -17.20 1.83
C ASP A 181 10.50 -17.40 0.36
N ALA A 182 10.47 -16.33 -0.43
CA ALA A 182 10.94 -16.30 -1.83
C ALA A 182 12.43 -15.93 -1.99
N ASP A 183 13.14 -15.68 -0.88
CA ASP A 183 14.50 -15.12 -0.83
C ASP A 183 14.70 -13.87 -1.73
N SER A 184 13.67 -13.03 -1.82
CA SER A 184 13.68 -11.82 -2.64
C SER A 184 14.48 -10.71 -1.96
N PRO A 185 15.37 -9.99 -2.68
CA PRO A 185 16.09 -8.84 -2.14
C PRO A 185 15.16 -7.74 -1.59
N TYR A 186 13.95 -7.60 -2.14
CA TYR A 186 12.93 -6.65 -1.65
C TYR A 186 12.56 -6.86 -0.17
N ARG A 187 12.81 -8.05 0.41
CA ARG A 187 12.62 -8.27 1.86
C ARG A 187 13.42 -7.29 2.71
N ARG A 188 14.57 -6.82 2.23
CA ARG A 188 15.41 -5.83 2.93
C ARG A 188 14.74 -4.47 3.02
N VAL A 189 14.07 -4.01 1.96
CA VAL A 189 13.34 -2.74 1.96
C VAL A 189 12.17 -2.80 2.93
N LEU A 190 11.42 -3.90 2.93
CA LEU A 190 10.34 -4.11 3.90
C LEU A 190 10.89 -4.25 5.33
N GLY A 191 12.01 -4.95 5.53
CA GLY A 191 12.68 -5.07 6.81
C GLY A 191 13.04 -3.71 7.39
N ALA A 192 13.70 -2.87 6.59
CA ALA A 192 14.03 -1.48 6.93
C ALA A 192 12.78 -0.67 7.32
N LEU A 193 11.71 -0.74 6.53
CA LEU A 193 10.44 -0.06 6.86
C LEU A 193 9.84 -0.56 8.19
N LEU A 194 9.85 -1.87 8.43
CA LEU A 194 9.28 -2.45 9.64
C LEU A 194 10.01 -1.99 10.92
N THR A 195 11.29 -1.59 10.84
CA THR A 195 12.04 -1.02 11.97
C THR A 195 11.49 0.34 12.43
N LEU A 196 10.80 1.07 11.53
CA LEU A 196 10.21 2.36 11.85
C LEU A 196 8.94 2.21 12.68
N LEU A 197 8.24 1.08 12.59
CA LEU A 197 6.96 0.87 13.24
C LEU A 197 7.15 0.24 14.63
N PRO A 198 6.21 0.45 15.57
CA PRO A 198 6.23 -0.27 16.84
C PRO A 198 6.30 -1.79 16.63
N PRO A 199 6.96 -2.53 17.53
CA PRO A 199 6.99 -3.99 17.45
C PRO A 199 5.58 -4.59 17.38
N PRO A 200 5.38 -5.69 16.64
CA PRO A 200 4.07 -6.31 16.53
C PRO A 200 3.58 -6.79 17.89
N THR A 201 2.28 -6.60 18.12
CA THR A 201 1.62 -7.18 19.28
C THR A 201 1.37 -8.68 19.07
N GLU A 202 1.02 -9.40 20.13
CA GLU A 202 0.60 -10.81 20.01
C GLU A 202 -0.65 -10.95 19.14
N ALA A 203 -1.58 -9.99 19.23
CA ALA A 203 -2.76 -9.95 18.39
C ALA A 203 -2.41 -9.75 16.90
N ASP A 204 -1.37 -8.96 16.60
CA ASP A 204 -0.90 -8.81 15.22
C ASP A 204 -0.31 -10.11 14.69
N ARG A 205 0.53 -10.79 15.48
CA ARG A 205 1.09 -12.11 15.10
C ARG A 205 0.02 -13.15 14.86
N ALA A 206 -0.98 -13.24 15.74
CA ALA A 206 -2.10 -14.16 15.60
C ALA A 206 -2.93 -13.87 14.33
N ALA A 207 -3.24 -12.59 14.07
CA ALA A 207 -3.98 -12.18 12.88
C ALA A 207 -3.18 -12.42 11.59
N VAL A 208 -1.86 -12.21 11.61
CA VAL A 208 -0.98 -12.55 10.48
C VAL A 208 -0.99 -14.05 10.22
N ALA A 209 -0.89 -14.89 11.26
CA ALA A 209 -0.96 -16.35 11.11
C ALA A 209 -2.29 -16.80 10.51
N GLN A 210 -3.42 -16.22 10.96
CA GLN A 210 -4.73 -16.48 10.37
C GLN A 210 -4.77 -16.06 8.90
N LEU A 211 -4.28 -14.87 8.57
CA LEU A 211 -4.29 -14.34 7.22
C LEU A 211 -3.37 -15.13 6.26
N VAL A 212 -2.29 -15.75 6.76
CA VAL A 212 -1.50 -16.74 6.00
C VAL A 212 -2.31 -17.99 5.69
N ALA A 213 -3.10 -18.49 6.65
CA ALA A 213 -3.85 -19.72 6.53
C ALA A 213 -5.10 -19.58 5.64
N GLU A 214 -5.84 -18.49 5.81
CA GLU A 214 -7.16 -18.27 5.19
C GLU A 214 -7.08 -17.36 3.96
N GLY A 215 -6.02 -16.56 3.82
CA GLY A 215 -5.93 -15.50 2.82
C GLY A 215 -6.86 -14.32 3.14
N PRO A 216 -6.78 -13.21 2.38
CA PRO A 216 -7.64 -12.07 2.60
C PRO A 216 -9.13 -12.38 2.41
N PRO A 217 -10.04 -11.63 3.05
CA PRO A 217 -11.48 -11.85 2.91
C PRO A 217 -11.93 -11.77 1.44
N ASN A 218 -12.69 -12.75 0.97
CA ASN A 218 -13.32 -12.68 -0.36
C ASN A 218 -14.79 -12.24 -0.21
N GLU A 219 -15.31 -11.51 -1.19
CA GLU A 219 -16.75 -11.25 -1.27
C GLU A 219 -17.43 -12.46 -1.92
N ASP A 220 -18.39 -13.06 -1.23
CA ASP A 220 -19.24 -14.10 -1.78
C ASP A 220 -20.25 -13.48 -2.76
N VAL A 221 -19.78 -13.04 -3.92
CA VAL A 221 -20.67 -12.56 -4.98
C VAL A 221 -21.45 -13.74 -5.57
N GLY A 222 -22.74 -13.85 -5.22
CA GLY A 222 -23.69 -14.79 -5.81
C GLY A 222 -23.92 -16.11 -5.07
N LEU A 223 -23.49 -16.26 -3.81
CA LEU A 223 -23.79 -17.43 -2.97
C LEU A 223 -24.97 -17.23 -2.02
N ASP A 224 -25.49 -16.01 -1.90
CA ASP A 224 -26.85 -15.85 -1.41
C ASP A 224 -27.78 -16.49 -2.46
N PRO A 225 -28.51 -17.58 -2.15
CA PRO A 225 -29.62 -17.98 -3.01
C PRO A 225 -30.51 -16.75 -3.05
N TYR A 226 -30.66 -16.13 -4.24
CA TYR A 226 -31.53 -14.98 -4.49
C TYR A 226 -32.58 -14.88 -3.39
N GLY A 227 -32.30 -14.03 -2.39
CA GLY A 227 -33.01 -14.12 -1.12
C GLY A 227 -34.47 -13.86 -1.39
N THR A 228 -35.29 -14.91 -1.43
CA THR A 228 -36.75 -14.90 -1.29
C THR A 228 -37.42 -13.65 -1.85
N TYR A 229 -37.07 -13.23 -3.06
CA TYR A 229 -38.00 -12.48 -3.89
C TYR A 229 -39.01 -13.53 -4.29
N GLY A 230 -40.23 -13.40 -3.77
CA GLY A 230 -41.29 -14.37 -3.99
C GLY A 230 -41.31 -14.85 -5.44
N GLU A 231 -41.26 -16.17 -5.62
CA GLU A 231 -41.67 -16.84 -6.86
C GLU A 231 -41.17 -16.16 -8.16
N GLY A 232 -39.88 -15.85 -8.29
CA GLY A 232 -39.24 -15.65 -9.60
C GLY A 232 -39.89 -14.67 -10.59
N GLU A 233 -40.70 -13.71 -10.15
CA GLU A 233 -41.35 -12.74 -11.05
C GLU A 233 -40.45 -11.51 -11.22
N PHE A 234 -39.47 -11.63 -12.13
CA PHE A 234 -38.77 -10.46 -12.67
C PHE A 234 -39.77 -9.67 -13.53
N ALA A 235 -40.49 -8.78 -12.86
CA ALA A 235 -41.55 -7.93 -13.38
C ALA A 235 -42.87 -8.65 -13.70
N PRO A 236 -44.03 -8.03 -13.38
CA PRO A 236 -45.31 -8.55 -13.80
C PRO A 236 -45.39 -8.62 -15.34
N PRO A 237 -46.10 -9.61 -15.90
CA PRO A 237 -46.23 -9.75 -17.35
C PRO A 237 -46.75 -8.45 -17.97
N GLY A 238 -45.98 -7.89 -18.91
CA GLY A 238 -46.33 -6.65 -19.63
C GLY A 238 -45.57 -5.38 -19.22
N THR A 239 -44.65 -5.45 -18.26
CA THR A 239 -43.89 -4.27 -17.80
C THR A 239 -42.80 -3.83 -18.79
N PHE A 240 -42.30 -4.75 -19.62
CA PHE A 240 -41.35 -4.41 -20.67
C PHE A 240 -42.08 -4.11 -21.98
N VAL A 241 -42.18 -2.83 -22.33
CA VAL A 241 -42.54 -2.37 -23.67
C VAL A 241 -41.22 -2.05 -24.38
N PRO A 242 -40.77 -2.88 -25.36
CA PRO A 242 -39.57 -2.55 -26.12
C PRO A 242 -39.73 -1.20 -26.83
N PRO A 243 -38.71 -0.34 -26.84
CA PRO A 243 -38.76 0.92 -27.58
C PRO A 243 -38.97 0.64 -29.07
N ILE A 244 -39.73 1.51 -29.74
CA ILE A 244 -39.99 1.41 -31.18
C ILE A 244 -38.64 1.40 -31.93
N PRO A 245 -38.42 0.48 -32.89
CA PRO A 245 -37.19 0.43 -33.67
C PRO A 245 -36.90 1.80 -34.30
N ALA A 246 -35.67 2.29 -34.12
CA ALA A 246 -35.25 3.53 -34.75
C ALA A 246 -35.35 3.39 -36.28
N PRO A 247 -35.83 4.44 -36.99
CA PRO A 247 -35.92 4.38 -38.45
C PRO A 247 -34.52 4.17 -39.05
N PRO A 248 -34.39 3.36 -40.12
CA PRO A 248 -33.10 3.05 -40.70
C PRO A 248 -32.41 4.33 -41.19
N THR A 249 -31.18 4.55 -40.72
CA THR A 249 -30.34 5.67 -41.16
C THR A 249 -30.05 5.50 -42.65
N ARG A 250 -30.60 6.39 -43.50
CA ARG A 250 -30.26 6.44 -44.92
C ARG A 250 -28.85 7.00 -45.06
N VAL A 251 -27.89 6.14 -45.41
CA VAL A 251 -26.55 6.56 -45.82
C VAL A 251 -26.68 7.21 -47.22
N PRO A 252 -26.26 8.48 -47.41
CA PRO A 252 -26.28 9.10 -48.73
C PRO A 252 -25.26 8.40 -49.66
N PRO A 253 -25.57 8.24 -50.96
CA PRO A 253 -24.67 7.57 -51.89
C PRO A 253 -23.36 8.36 -52.04
N ARG A 254 -22.25 7.62 -52.04
CA ARG A 254 -20.90 8.15 -52.29
C ARG A 254 -20.86 8.83 -53.66
N PRO A 255 -20.35 10.07 -53.79
CA PRO A 255 -20.18 10.69 -55.10
C PRO A 255 -19.15 9.90 -55.91
N THR A 256 -19.55 9.48 -57.11
CA THR A 256 -18.69 8.84 -58.10
C THR A 256 -17.67 9.85 -58.62
N SER A 257 -16.38 9.65 -58.34
CA SER A 257 -15.32 10.41 -59.02
C SER A 257 -15.28 9.99 -60.48
N ARG A 258 -15.78 10.88 -61.35
CA ARG A 258 -15.72 10.72 -62.79
C ARG A 258 -14.29 10.96 -63.24
N THR A 259 -13.66 9.92 -63.79
CA THR A 259 -12.40 10.01 -64.51
C THR A 259 -12.66 10.73 -65.83
N GLU A 260 -12.15 11.94 -66.00
CA GLU A 260 -11.98 12.59 -67.30
C GLU A 260 -10.53 13.06 -67.40
N GLY A 261 -9.75 12.36 -68.22
CA GLY A 261 -8.73 12.99 -69.05
C GLY A 261 -9.09 12.69 -70.52
N PRO A 262 -8.30 13.10 -71.53
CA PRO A 262 -7.21 14.08 -71.54
C PRO A 262 -7.41 15.17 -72.62
N ARG A 263 -6.58 16.23 -72.57
CA ARG A 263 -5.82 16.80 -73.72
C ARG A 263 -4.81 17.82 -73.22
#